data_AF-A0A519EK40-F1
#
_entry.id   AF-A0A519EK40-F1
#
_cell.length_a   1.000
_cell.length_b   1.000
_cell.length_c   1.000
_cell.angle_alpha   90.00
_cell.angle_beta   90.00
_cell.angle_gamma   90.00
#
_symmetry.space_group_name_H-M   'P 1'
#
loop_
_entity.id
_entity.type
_entity.pdbx_description
1 polymer ?
#
loop_
_entity_poly.entity_id
_entity_poly.type
_entity_poly.pdbx_seq_one_letter_code
_entity_poly.pdbx_strand_id
1 'polypeptide(L)'
;PVRRRDVQDVFLGTGLGPRAYAIIGQGTISRIIESRPEELRLFLEEAAGVSKYKERRRETENRLSDTRENLTRVEDILRELNANLEKLEKQAEVAAKYNALNSDATLKQHQLWFLKRADAEAEQTKVRLDGLQAVNDLESRMADLRAVESDLETIRQAHYAAGDQVNQAQGRLYEATAEVGKLEAEIRYVVEGRQRVEQRLVTLAEQIAQWQSRKEEADIELENLAGAGVDAEERAEMLAAQVEEQAMQMPDLEDAMRQAQSRASEQRGSVVQVQQQIGVLAAEQRSIDEQSRQLDGRFERLRTDRNALAAPDEARLTNLREQLEEAQEIAETTEARLHELQESVPQLDDDR
;
A
#
# COMPACT_ATOMS: atom_id res chain seq x y z
N PRO A 1 -136.42 88.64 60.22
CA PRO A 1 -136.55 87.60 61.29
C PRO A 1 -135.61 87.92 62.46
N VAL A 2 -136.16 88.32 63.61
CA VAL A 2 -135.39 88.63 64.82
C VAL A 2 -135.15 87.32 65.60
N ARG A 3 -133.95 87.14 66.20
CA ARG A 3 -133.66 85.92 66.97
C ARG A 3 -134.50 85.93 68.24
N ARG A 4 -135.04 84.76 68.64
CA ARG A 4 -135.90 84.62 69.83
C ARG A 4 -135.29 85.22 71.10
N ARG A 5 -133.97 85.16 71.19
CA ARG A 5 -133.18 85.71 72.30
C ARG A 5 -133.19 87.24 72.36
N ASP A 6 -133.10 87.90 71.22
CA ASP A 6 -133.13 89.37 71.13
C ASP A 6 -134.52 89.90 71.52
N VAL A 7 -135.58 89.15 71.20
CA VAL A 7 -136.95 89.44 71.66
C VAL A 7 -137.09 89.24 73.17
N GLN A 8 -136.52 88.17 73.74
CA GLN A 8 -136.53 87.92 75.19
C GLN A 8 -135.75 88.97 75.99
N ASP A 9 -134.62 89.49 75.50
CA ASP A 9 -133.80 90.51 76.20
C ASP A 9 -134.51 91.88 76.33
N VAL A 10 -135.47 92.16 75.45
CA VAL A 10 -136.34 93.34 75.51
C VAL A 10 -137.40 93.21 76.62
N PHE A 11 -138.00 92.03 76.78
CA PHE A 11 -139.00 91.77 77.81
C PHE A 11 -138.39 91.49 79.20
N LEU A 12 -137.10 91.13 79.28
CA LEU A 12 -136.41 90.93 80.55
C LEU A 12 -136.32 92.22 81.37
N GLY A 13 -136.84 92.19 82.60
CA GLY A 13 -136.86 93.35 83.52
C GLY A 13 -138.06 94.28 83.38
N THR A 14 -139.01 93.97 82.47
CA THR A 14 -140.28 94.72 82.30
C THR A 14 -141.46 94.08 83.04
N GLY A 15 -141.23 92.92 83.69
CA GLY A 15 -142.29 92.14 84.35
C GLY A 15 -143.24 91.41 83.40
N LEU A 16 -143.00 91.48 82.08
CA LEU A 16 -143.78 90.86 80.99
C LEU A 16 -143.04 89.70 80.29
N GLY A 17 -142.03 89.12 80.95
CA GLY A 17 -141.27 87.98 80.44
C GLY A 17 -142.05 86.64 80.43
N PRO A 18 -141.42 85.52 80.04
CA PRO A 18 -142.03 84.19 80.10
C PRO A 18 -142.52 83.78 81.50
N ARG A 19 -142.06 84.48 82.54
CA ARG A 19 -142.42 84.32 83.95
C ARG A 19 -143.01 85.61 84.53
N ALA A 20 -143.68 86.39 83.69
CA ALA A 20 -144.34 87.65 84.03
C ALA A 20 -145.28 87.52 85.23
N TYR A 21 -145.12 88.42 86.21
CA TYR A 21 -146.10 88.61 87.28
C TYR A 21 -147.27 89.50 86.82
N ALA A 22 -147.15 90.16 85.67
CA ALA A 22 -148.16 91.06 85.10
C ALA A 22 -149.42 90.35 84.56
N ILE A 23 -149.41 89.00 84.45
CA ILE A 23 -150.57 88.20 84.03
C ILE A 23 -150.83 87.13 85.10
N ILE A 24 -151.92 87.26 85.85
CA ILE A 24 -152.31 86.32 86.91
C ILE A 24 -153.21 85.23 86.31
N GLY A 25 -152.61 84.07 85.99
CA GLY A 25 -153.34 82.86 85.63
C GLY A 25 -153.98 82.18 86.85
N GLN A 26 -155.00 81.35 86.62
CA GLN A 26 -155.63 80.56 87.67
C GLN A 26 -154.60 79.60 88.30
N GLY A 27 -154.41 79.70 89.63
CA GLY A 27 -153.43 78.90 90.37
C GLY A 27 -152.04 79.55 90.55
N THR A 28 -151.78 80.74 89.99
CA THR A 28 -150.49 81.44 90.17
C THR A 28 -150.21 81.81 91.63
N ILE A 29 -151.25 82.17 92.42
CA ILE A 29 -151.08 82.52 93.84
C ILE A 29 -150.68 81.30 94.68
N SER A 30 -151.34 80.15 94.49
CA SER A 30 -150.96 78.90 95.16
C SER A 30 -149.53 78.48 94.80
N ARG A 31 -149.13 78.64 93.52
CA ARG A 31 -147.77 78.34 93.07
C ARG A 31 -146.71 79.21 93.74
N ILE A 32 -146.99 80.49 94.01
CA ILE A 32 -146.05 81.36 94.72
C ILE A 32 -145.92 80.92 96.19
N ILE A 33 -147.03 80.58 96.86
CA ILE A 33 -147.05 80.20 98.28
C ILE A 33 -146.38 78.83 98.52
N GLU A 34 -146.54 77.88 97.59
CA GLU A 34 -145.97 76.53 97.68
C GLU A 34 -144.59 76.40 97.00
N SER A 35 -144.09 77.47 96.34
CA SER A 35 -142.81 77.42 95.63
C SER A 35 -141.62 77.24 96.56
N ARG A 36 -140.63 76.46 96.10
CA ARG A 36 -139.36 76.30 96.82
C ARG A 36 -138.63 77.65 96.89
N PRO A 37 -137.82 77.92 97.93
CA PRO A 37 -137.11 79.20 98.08
C PRO A 37 -136.31 79.63 96.85
N GLU A 38 -135.75 78.68 96.09
CA GLU A 38 -135.02 78.92 94.84
C GLU A 38 -135.92 79.47 93.72
N GLU A 39 -137.15 78.96 93.61
CA GLU A 39 -138.16 79.39 92.63
C GLU A 39 -138.77 80.74 93.06
N LEU A 40 -139.06 80.92 94.34
CA LEU A 40 -139.54 82.19 94.90
C LEU A 40 -138.52 83.32 94.69
N ARG A 41 -137.23 83.03 94.88
CA ARG A 41 -136.15 84.00 94.66
C ARG A 41 -136.10 84.48 93.22
N LEU A 42 -136.39 83.61 92.25
CA LEU A 42 -136.40 83.99 90.84
C LEU A 42 -137.52 85.01 90.53
N PHE A 43 -138.70 84.85 91.14
CA PHE A 43 -139.80 85.81 91.01
C PHE A 43 -139.47 87.16 91.67
N LEU A 44 -138.85 87.13 92.86
CA LEU A 44 -138.41 88.34 93.56
C LEU A 44 -137.31 89.09 92.79
N GLU A 45 -136.37 88.37 92.19
CA GLU A 45 -135.30 88.94 91.35
C GLU A 45 -135.86 89.65 90.10
N GLU A 46 -136.97 89.14 89.54
CA GLU A 46 -137.65 89.72 88.37
C GLU A 46 -138.50 90.94 88.74
N ALA A 47 -139.16 90.93 89.90
CA ALA A 47 -139.86 92.10 90.45
C ALA A 47 -138.89 93.23 90.87
N ALA A 48 -137.69 92.89 91.35
CA ALA A 48 -136.65 93.85 91.70
C ALA A 48 -135.86 94.38 90.48
N GLY A 49 -136.13 93.88 89.27
CA GLY A 49 -135.47 94.31 88.02
C GLY A 49 -134.01 93.87 87.88
N VAL A 50 -133.50 92.97 88.73
CA VAL A 50 -132.07 92.58 88.76
C VAL A 50 -131.77 91.41 87.81
N SER A 51 -132.79 90.69 87.32
CA SER A 51 -132.64 89.54 86.42
C SER A 51 -131.85 89.84 85.15
N LYS A 52 -132.07 91.01 84.52
CA LYS A 52 -131.34 91.44 83.31
C LYS A 52 -129.84 91.62 83.54
N TYR A 53 -129.47 92.22 84.67
CA TYR A 53 -128.07 92.41 85.04
C TYR A 53 -127.38 91.06 85.32
N LYS A 54 -128.05 90.14 86.01
CA LYS A 54 -127.52 88.82 86.36
C LYS A 54 -127.33 87.92 85.14
N GLU A 55 -128.26 87.94 84.18
CA GLU A 55 -128.13 87.18 82.93
C GLU A 55 -127.02 87.72 82.03
N ARG A 56 -126.90 89.06 81.89
CA ARG A 56 -125.77 89.69 81.18
C ARG A 56 -124.43 89.42 81.84
N ARG A 57 -124.37 89.42 83.18
CA ARG A 57 -123.16 89.07 83.92
C ARG A 57 -122.74 87.62 83.64
N ARG A 58 -123.67 86.67 83.70
CA ARG A 58 -123.39 85.26 83.40
C ARG A 58 -122.96 85.04 81.95
N GLU A 59 -123.59 85.71 80.99
CA GLU A 59 -123.16 85.66 79.59
C GLU A 59 -121.75 86.24 79.40
N THR A 60 -121.46 87.36 80.05
CA THR A 60 -120.13 87.98 79.98
C THR A 60 -119.08 87.09 80.63
N GLU A 61 -119.39 86.47 81.78
CA GLU A 61 -118.53 85.48 82.44
C GLU A 61 -118.28 84.26 81.55
N ASN A 62 -119.31 83.73 80.87
CA ASN A 62 -119.15 82.64 79.91
C ASN A 62 -118.28 83.07 78.71
N ARG A 63 -118.55 84.23 78.10
CA ARG A 63 -117.73 84.76 76.99
C ARG A 63 -116.28 84.99 77.41
N LEU A 64 -116.04 85.48 78.63
CA LEU A 64 -114.70 85.64 79.19
C LEU A 64 -114.03 84.29 79.43
N SER A 65 -114.77 83.28 79.88
CA SER A 65 -114.29 81.91 80.03
C SER A 65 -113.89 81.31 78.68
N ASP A 66 -114.77 81.39 77.67
CA ASP A 66 -114.51 80.91 76.31
C ASP A 66 -113.30 81.64 75.69
N THR A 67 -113.17 82.94 75.93
CA THR A 67 -112.02 83.73 75.44
C THR A 67 -110.72 83.30 76.11
N ARG A 68 -110.75 83.00 77.42
CA ARG A 68 -109.58 82.46 78.14
C ARG A 68 -109.18 81.09 77.62
N GLU A 69 -110.13 80.19 77.39
CA GLU A 69 -109.86 78.87 76.82
C GLU A 69 -109.27 78.97 75.41
N ASN A 70 -109.82 79.84 74.56
CA ASN A 70 -109.27 80.12 73.24
C ASN A 70 -107.84 80.69 73.31
N LEU A 71 -107.56 81.58 74.28
CA LEU A 71 -106.22 82.12 74.48
C LEU A 71 -105.24 81.02 74.89
N THR A 72 -105.62 80.14 75.82
CA THR A 72 -104.81 78.97 76.19
C THR A 72 -104.51 78.08 74.98
N ARG A 73 -105.51 77.83 74.12
CA ARG A 73 -105.31 77.04 72.90
C ARG A 73 -104.37 77.73 71.92
N VAL A 74 -104.45 79.05 71.77
CA VAL A 74 -103.51 79.82 70.94
C VAL A 74 -102.10 79.75 71.51
N GLU A 75 -101.94 79.85 72.83
CA GLU A 75 -100.65 79.69 73.49
C GLU A 75 -100.05 78.30 73.26
N ASP A 76 -100.85 77.24 73.31
CA ASP A 76 -100.40 75.88 73.02
C ASP A 76 -99.97 75.70 71.55
N ILE A 77 -100.75 76.23 70.60
CA ILE A 77 -100.40 76.23 69.17
C ILE A 77 -99.10 77.01 68.94
N LEU A 78 -98.93 78.16 69.59
CA LEU A 78 -97.70 78.95 69.49
C LEU A 78 -96.49 78.18 70.03
N ARG A 79 -96.63 77.45 71.16
CA ARG A 79 -95.57 76.59 71.68
C ARG A 79 -95.21 75.48 70.70
N GLU A 80 -96.19 74.83 70.09
CA GLU A 80 -95.97 73.78 69.10
C GLU A 80 -95.28 74.33 67.83
N LEU A 81 -95.75 75.47 67.31
CA LEU A 81 -95.14 76.12 66.15
C LEU A 81 -93.70 76.56 66.43
N ASN A 82 -93.43 77.12 67.61
CA ASN A 82 -92.07 77.48 68.01
C ASN A 82 -91.16 76.25 68.09
N ALA A 83 -91.64 75.13 68.67
CA ALA A 83 -90.88 73.89 68.71
C ALA A 83 -90.62 73.31 67.30
N ASN A 84 -91.57 73.45 66.38
CA ASN A 84 -91.40 73.06 64.98
C ASN A 84 -90.42 73.99 64.23
N LEU A 85 -90.46 75.29 64.52
CA LEU A 85 -89.55 76.28 63.96
C LEU A 85 -88.11 76.01 64.40
N GLU A 86 -87.85 75.76 65.69
CA GLU A 86 -86.53 75.37 66.18
C GLU A 86 -85.99 74.10 65.51
N LYS A 87 -86.85 73.10 65.25
CA LYS A 87 -86.47 71.89 64.51
C LYS A 87 -86.10 72.21 63.07
N LEU A 88 -86.90 73.02 62.39
CA LEU A 88 -86.67 73.43 61.00
C LEU A 88 -85.39 74.27 60.86
N GLU A 89 -85.11 75.16 61.81
CA GLU A 89 -83.85 75.91 61.85
C GLU A 89 -82.63 74.99 61.96
N LYS A 90 -82.67 74.00 62.86
CA LYS A 90 -81.61 72.98 62.96
C LYS A 90 -81.45 72.17 61.67
N GLN A 91 -82.56 71.80 61.04
CA GLN A 91 -82.52 71.08 59.75
C GLN A 91 -81.94 71.94 58.63
N ALA A 92 -82.29 73.23 58.58
CA ALA A 92 -81.75 74.19 57.61
C ALA A 92 -80.24 74.38 57.81
N GLU A 93 -79.76 74.47 59.06
CA GLU A 93 -78.33 74.55 59.38
C GLU A 93 -77.57 73.30 58.90
N VAL A 94 -78.12 72.11 59.15
CA VAL A 94 -77.53 70.84 58.66
C VAL A 94 -77.52 70.78 57.13
N ALA A 95 -78.61 71.17 56.47
CA ALA A 95 -78.69 71.20 55.01
C ALA A 95 -77.70 72.21 54.40
N ALA A 96 -77.54 73.39 55.01
CA ALA A 96 -76.56 74.38 54.59
C ALA A 96 -75.13 73.85 54.73
N LYS A 97 -74.80 73.21 55.86
CA LYS A 97 -73.49 72.54 56.07
C LYS A 97 -73.26 71.43 55.04
N TYR A 98 -74.25 70.60 54.77
CA TYR A 98 -74.17 69.55 53.75
C TYR A 98 -73.88 70.14 52.36
N ASN A 99 -74.62 71.17 51.94
CA ASN A 99 -74.42 71.80 50.64
C ASN A 99 -73.02 72.41 50.51
N ALA A 100 -72.53 73.08 51.56
CA ALA A 100 -71.18 73.61 51.60
C ALA A 100 -70.13 72.50 51.47
N LEU A 101 -70.23 71.44 52.28
CA LEU A 101 -69.31 70.30 52.21
C LEU A 101 -69.37 69.58 50.87
N ASN A 102 -70.56 69.42 50.28
CA ASN A 102 -70.73 68.78 48.99
C ASN A 102 -70.10 69.62 47.86
N SER A 103 -70.24 70.95 47.92
CA SER A 103 -69.58 71.85 46.97
C SER A 103 -68.05 71.80 47.08
N ASP A 104 -67.51 71.75 48.31
CA ASP A 104 -66.06 71.64 48.56
C ASP A 104 -65.52 70.27 48.12
N ALA A 105 -66.24 69.19 48.41
CA ALA A 105 -65.90 67.85 47.94
C ALA A 105 -65.89 67.76 46.42
N THR A 106 -66.90 68.34 45.75
CA THR A 106 -67.00 68.37 44.28
C THR A 106 -65.83 69.16 43.68
N LEU A 107 -65.50 70.32 44.26
CA LEU A 107 -64.38 71.15 43.81
C LEU A 107 -63.04 70.40 43.95
N LYS A 108 -62.78 69.83 45.12
CA LYS A 108 -61.56 69.04 45.39
C LYS A 108 -61.46 67.82 44.49
N GLN A 109 -62.59 67.17 44.21
CA GLN A 109 -62.64 66.06 43.27
C GLN A 109 -62.25 66.52 41.87
N HIS A 110 -62.83 67.61 41.35
CA HIS A 110 -62.45 68.16 40.06
C HIS A 110 -60.97 68.56 39.98
N GLN A 111 -60.42 69.16 41.04
CA GLN A 111 -58.99 69.47 41.12
C GLN A 111 -58.12 68.22 41.05
N LEU A 112 -58.50 67.15 41.77
CA LEU A 112 -57.80 65.86 41.70
C LEU A 112 -57.86 65.27 40.28
N TRP A 113 -59.02 65.31 39.62
CA TRP A 113 -59.16 64.83 38.24
C TRP A 113 -58.30 65.64 37.27
N PHE A 114 -58.23 66.95 37.45
CA PHE A 114 -57.37 67.81 36.64
C PHE A 114 -55.89 67.45 36.79
N LEU A 115 -55.40 67.28 38.03
CA LEU A 115 -54.03 66.86 38.29
C LEU A 115 -53.74 65.47 37.71
N LYS A 116 -54.62 64.49 37.94
CA LYS A 116 -54.48 63.14 37.38
C LYS A 116 -54.43 63.14 35.86
N ARG A 117 -55.22 63.99 35.21
CA ARG A 117 -55.19 64.15 33.76
C ARG A 117 -53.85 64.73 33.30
N ALA A 118 -53.36 65.77 33.95
CA ALA A 118 -52.07 66.37 33.62
C ALA A 118 -50.92 65.37 33.78
N ASP A 119 -50.90 64.60 34.87
CA ASP A 119 -49.89 63.56 35.12
C ASP A 119 -49.97 62.46 34.03
N ALA A 120 -51.18 62.01 33.68
CA ALA A 120 -51.38 61.00 32.64
C ALA A 120 -50.93 61.50 31.25
N GLU A 121 -51.17 62.78 30.93
CA GLU A 121 -50.75 63.39 29.66
C GLU A 121 -49.22 63.54 29.59
N ALA A 122 -48.57 63.88 30.71
CA ALA A 122 -47.13 63.91 30.81
C ALA A 122 -46.51 62.51 30.62
N GLU A 123 -47.05 61.50 31.31
CA GLU A 123 -46.56 60.12 31.20
C GLU A 123 -46.80 59.55 29.79
N GLN A 124 -47.97 59.82 29.19
CA GLN A 124 -48.24 59.44 27.81
C GLN A 124 -47.22 60.07 26.85
N THR A 125 -46.90 61.35 27.04
CA THR A 125 -45.93 62.06 26.20
C THR A 125 -44.54 61.45 26.36
N LYS A 126 -44.13 61.13 27.58
CA LYS A 126 -42.86 60.48 27.88
C LYS A 126 -42.76 59.10 27.22
N VAL A 127 -43.74 58.23 27.44
CA VAL A 127 -43.78 56.88 26.83
C VAL A 127 -43.77 56.98 25.30
N ARG A 128 -44.46 57.96 24.72
CA ARG A 128 -44.43 58.20 23.27
C ARG A 128 -43.04 58.60 22.78
N LEU A 129 -42.35 59.49 23.49
CA LEU A 129 -40.99 59.90 23.13
C LEU A 129 -40.00 58.74 23.27
N ASP A 130 -40.07 57.99 24.36
CA ASP A 130 -39.25 56.79 24.58
C ASP A 130 -39.50 55.75 23.46
N GLY A 131 -40.75 55.57 23.05
CA GLY A 131 -41.12 54.70 21.93
C GLY A 131 -40.55 55.16 20.59
N LEU A 132 -40.60 56.47 20.30
CA LEU A 132 -40.00 57.04 19.08
C LEU A 132 -38.47 56.90 19.08
N GLN A 133 -37.81 57.09 20.23
CA GLN A 133 -36.38 56.88 20.38
C GLN A 133 -36.02 55.41 20.14
N ALA A 134 -36.77 54.47 20.72
CA ALA A 134 -36.54 53.04 20.51
C ALA A 134 -36.69 52.62 19.03
N VAL A 135 -37.63 53.22 18.30
CA VAL A 135 -37.77 53.00 16.84
C VAL A 135 -36.55 53.53 16.09
N ASN A 136 -36.11 54.76 16.36
CA ASN A 136 -34.93 55.32 15.72
C ASN A 136 -33.65 54.51 16.00
N ASP A 137 -33.48 54.05 17.25
CA ASP A 137 -32.36 53.21 17.65
C ASP A 137 -32.38 51.86 16.93
N LEU A 138 -33.56 51.27 16.76
CA LEU A 138 -33.73 50.04 15.99
C LEU A 138 -33.40 50.24 14.51
N GLU A 139 -33.89 51.31 13.90
CA GLU A 139 -33.59 51.64 12.50
C GLU A 139 -32.09 51.88 12.28
N SER A 140 -31.41 52.58 13.20
CA SER A 140 -29.96 52.77 13.16
C SER A 140 -29.23 51.42 13.22
N ARG A 141 -29.58 50.55 14.17
CA ARG A 141 -28.96 49.22 14.29
C ARG A 141 -29.23 48.33 13.08
N MET A 142 -30.42 48.44 12.47
CA MET A 142 -30.74 47.72 11.23
C MET A 142 -29.92 48.22 10.05
N ALA A 143 -29.65 49.53 9.97
CA ALA A 143 -28.76 50.09 8.95
C ALA A 143 -27.32 49.60 9.14
N ASP A 144 -26.81 49.61 10.38
CA ASP A 144 -25.47 49.09 10.72
C ASP A 144 -25.36 47.60 10.36
N LEU A 145 -26.37 46.80 10.70
CA LEU A 145 -26.40 45.36 10.36
C LEU A 145 -26.30 45.16 8.85
N ARG A 146 -27.10 45.89 8.06
CA ARG A 146 -27.08 45.78 6.59
C ARG A 146 -25.74 46.21 5.99
N ALA A 147 -25.09 47.23 6.56
CA ALA A 147 -23.76 47.63 6.13
C ALA A 147 -22.74 46.51 6.38
N VAL A 148 -22.75 45.92 7.57
CA VAL A 148 -21.87 44.79 7.92
C VAL A 148 -22.16 43.56 7.05
N GLU A 149 -23.42 43.27 6.74
CA GLU A 149 -23.80 42.17 5.83
C GLU A 149 -23.25 42.39 4.41
N SER A 150 -23.34 43.63 3.90
CA SER A 150 -22.78 44.01 2.59
C SER A 150 -21.25 43.88 2.55
N ASP A 151 -20.57 44.34 3.60
CA ASP A 151 -19.11 44.22 3.71
C ASP A 151 -18.68 42.74 3.77
N LEU A 152 -19.41 41.94 4.54
CA LEU A 152 -19.17 40.51 4.68
C LEU A 152 -19.36 39.77 3.35
N GLU A 153 -20.38 40.11 2.58
CA GLU A 153 -20.61 39.53 1.25
C GLU A 153 -19.49 39.92 0.27
N THR A 154 -19.03 41.17 0.33
CA THR A 154 -17.88 41.66 -0.47
C THR A 154 -16.60 40.87 -0.13
N ILE A 155 -16.33 40.67 1.16
CA ILE A 155 -15.18 39.88 1.63
C ILE A 155 -15.30 38.41 1.19
N ARG A 156 -16.50 37.81 1.26
CA ARG A 156 -16.73 36.44 0.77
C ARG A 156 -16.44 36.29 -0.71
N GLN A 157 -16.91 37.22 -1.54
CA GLN A 157 -16.63 37.21 -2.98
C GLN A 157 -15.14 37.34 -3.27
N ALA A 158 -14.44 38.24 -2.57
CA ALA A 158 -12.99 38.36 -2.67
C ALA A 158 -12.26 37.07 -2.25
N HIS A 159 -12.72 36.41 -1.19
CA HIS A 159 -12.17 35.13 -0.73
C HIS A 159 -12.36 34.02 -1.77
N TYR A 160 -13.55 33.88 -2.36
CA TYR A 160 -13.79 32.89 -3.41
C TYR A 160 -12.95 33.16 -4.66
N ALA A 161 -12.84 34.42 -5.08
CA ALA A 161 -11.99 34.80 -6.21
C ALA A 161 -10.51 34.48 -5.95
N ALA A 162 -10.01 34.75 -4.75
CA ALA A 162 -8.65 34.39 -4.36
C ALA A 162 -8.46 32.85 -4.32
N GLY A 163 -9.45 32.11 -3.81
CA GLY A 163 -9.44 30.64 -3.80
C GLY A 163 -9.39 30.05 -5.22
N ASP A 164 -10.15 30.60 -6.15
CA ASP A 164 -10.12 30.19 -7.56
C ASP A 164 -8.76 30.49 -8.21
N GLN A 165 -8.18 31.67 -7.96
CA GLN A 165 -6.83 32.01 -8.43
C GLN A 165 -5.76 31.04 -7.90
N VAL A 166 -5.86 30.61 -6.63
CA VAL A 166 -4.96 29.60 -6.06
C VAL A 166 -5.11 28.27 -6.77
N ASN A 167 -6.35 27.80 -7.00
CA ASN A 167 -6.60 26.55 -7.71
C ASN A 167 -6.06 26.59 -9.15
N GLN A 168 -6.26 27.71 -9.86
CA GLN A 168 -5.71 27.91 -11.20
C GLN A 168 -4.18 27.93 -11.20
N ALA A 169 -3.55 28.58 -10.21
CA ALA A 169 -2.10 28.59 -10.06
C ALA A 169 -1.54 27.19 -9.75
N GLN A 170 -2.23 26.41 -8.90
CA GLN A 170 -1.88 25.02 -8.62
C GLN A 170 -2.02 24.13 -9.86
N GLY A 171 -3.09 24.30 -10.66
CA GLY A 171 -3.27 23.60 -11.93
C GLY A 171 -2.09 23.84 -12.88
N ARG A 172 -1.72 25.11 -13.10
CA ARG A 172 -0.55 25.48 -13.92
C ARG A 172 0.76 24.92 -13.37
N LEU A 173 0.92 24.88 -12.04
CA LEU A 173 2.10 24.28 -11.40
C LEU A 173 2.18 22.78 -11.67
N TYR A 174 1.07 22.05 -11.57
CA TYR A 174 1.04 20.62 -11.87
C TYR A 174 1.33 20.33 -13.34
N GLU A 175 0.78 21.12 -14.26
CA GLU A 175 1.07 21.03 -15.69
C GLU A 175 2.56 21.23 -15.96
N ALA A 176 3.14 22.32 -15.45
CA ALA A 176 4.56 22.61 -15.60
C ALA A 176 5.44 21.51 -14.97
N THR A 177 5.06 20.99 -13.80
CA THR A 177 5.80 19.90 -13.13
C THR A 177 5.74 18.61 -13.95
N ALA A 178 4.60 18.30 -14.57
CA ALA A 178 4.46 17.15 -15.45
C ALA A 178 5.28 17.31 -16.75
N GLU A 179 5.34 18.52 -17.32
CA GLU A 179 6.20 18.81 -18.47
C GLU A 179 7.68 18.67 -18.12
N VAL A 180 8.12 19.21 -16.98
CA VAL A 180 9.49 19.03 -16.48
C VAL A 180 9.81 17.54 -16.32
N GLY A 181 8.91 16.77 -15.69
CA GLY A 181 9.11 15.32 -15.53
C GLY A 181 9.22 14.55 -16.85
N LYS A 182 8.44 14.94 -17.88
CA LYS A 182 8.55 14.38 -19.23
C LYS A 182 9.89 14.72 -19.87
N LEU A 183 10.30 15.99 -19.83
CA LEU A 183 11.58 16.43 -20.38
C LEU A 183 12.77 15.77 -19.66
N GLU A 184 12.72 15.62 -18.35
CA GLU A 184 13.75 14.90 -17.58
C GLU A 184 13.84 13.41 -17.94
N ALA A 185 12.71 12.76 -18.22
CA ALA A 185 12.71 11.37 -18.70
C ALA A 185 13.29 11.27 -20.12
N GLU A 186 12.95 12.19 -21.01
CA GLU A 186 13.50 12.25 -22.36
C GLU A 186 15.02 12.52 -22.34
N ILE A 187 15.48 13.48 -21.53
CA ILE A 187 16.90 13.76 -21.34
C ILE A 187 17.63 12.51 -20.84
N ARG A 188 17.11 11.80 -19.83
CA ARG A 188 17.70 10.55 -19.34
C ARG A 188 17.80 9.49 -20.44
N TYR A 189 16.73 9.30 -21.20
CA TYR A 189 16.72 8.35 -22.32
C TYR A 189 17.79 8.68 -23.37
N VAL A 190 17.92 9.96 -23.75
CA VAL A 190 18.93 10.43 -24.70
C VAL A 190 20.34 10.23 -24.15
N VAL A 191 20.58 10.56 -22.87
CA VAL A 191 21.88 10.38 -22.23
C VAL A 191 22.28 8.90 -22.16
N GLU A 192 21.38 8.02 -21.73
CA GLU A 192 21.62 6.58 -21.71
C GLU A 192 21.81 6.00 -23.12
N GLY A 193 21.05 6.50 -24.10
CA GLY A 193 21.20 6.14 -25.51
C GLY A 193 22.59 6.52 -26.03
N ARG A 194 23.04 7.74 -25.73
CA ARG A 194 24.38 8.21 -26.06
C ARG A 194 25.47 7.35 -25.42
N GLN A 195 25.36 7.03 -24.13
CA GLN A 195 26.32 6.17 -23.43
C GLN A 195 26.39 4.77 -24.06
N ARG A 196 25.24 4.18 -24.42
CA ARG A 196 25.19 2.89 -25.12
C ARG A 196 25.88 2.94 -26.49
N VAL A 197 25.66 4.00 -27.26
CA VAL A 197 26.33 4.19 -28.55
C VAL A 197 27.84 4.40 -28.36
N GLU A 198 28.27 5.20 -27.38
CA GLU A 198 29.68 5.40 -27.06
C GLU A 198 30.37 4.08 -26.67
N GLN A 199 29.76 3.26 -25.81
CA GLN A 199 30.28 1.92 -25.47
C GLN A 199 30.35 0.99 -26.69
N ARG A 200 29.35 1.06 -27.58
CA ARG A 200 29.35 0.27 -28.82
C ARG A 200 30.44 0.73 -29.79
N LEU A 201 30.73 2.03 -29.85
CA LEU A 201 31.85 2.55 -30.64
C LEU A 201 33.19 2.07 -30.10
N VAL A 202 33.38 2.04 -28.78
CA VAL A 202 34.61 1.50 -28.16
C VAL A 202 34.79 0.02 -28.50
N THR A 203 33.76 -0.80 -28.29
CA THR A 203 33.84 -2.25 -28.60
C THR A 203 34.04 -2.52 -30.10
N LEU A 204 33.41 -1.74 -30.99
CA LEU A 204 33.68 -1.84 -32.43
C LEU A 204 35.10 -1.43 -32.78
N ALA A 205 35.66 -0.40 -32.14
CA ALA A 205 37.05 0.01 -32.36
C ALA A 205 38.03 -1.08 -31.92
N GLU A 206 37.79 -1.72 -30.76
CA GLU A 206 38.56 -2.88 -30.30
C GLU A 206 38.48 -4.06 -31.27
N GLN A 207 37.28 -4.37 -31.77
CA GLN A 207 37.08 -5.42 -32.77
C GLN A 207 37.82 -5.09 -34.08
N ILE A 208 37.76 -3.86 -34.57
CA ILE A 208 38.49 -3.42 -35.76
C ILE A 208 40.00 -3.60 -35.56
N ALA A 209 40.54 -3.20 -34.41
CA ALA A 209 41.96 -3.38 -34.10
C ALA A 209 42.34 -4.88 -34.05
N GLN A 210 41.50 -5.73 -33.45
CA GLN A 210 41.72 -7.17 -33.43
C GLN A 210 41.71 -7.79 -34.84
N TRP A 211 40.76 -7.39 -35.70
CA TRP A 211 40.70 -7.85 -37.09
C TRP A 211 41.89 -7.36 -37.91
N GLN A 212 42.39 -6.15 -37.66
CA GLN A 212 43.61 -5.64 -38.28
C GLN A 212 44.83 -6.48 -37.88
N SER A 213 45.03 -6.75 -36.58
CA SER A 213 46.12 -7.62 -36.11
C SER A 213 46.06 -9.03 -36.73
N ARG A 214 44.87 -9.64 -36.77
CA ARG A 214 44.69 -10.95 -37.41
C ARG A 214 44.98 -10.94 -38.90
N LYS A 215 44.64 -9.84 -39.57
CA LYS A 215 44.95 -9.67 -40.99
C LYS A 215 46.47 -9.59 -41.19
N GLU A 216 47.16 -8.79 -40.38
CA GLU A 216 48.63 -8.69 -40.44
C GLU A 216 49.31 -10.03 -40.16
N GLU A 217 48.85 -10.77 -39.15
CA GLU A 217 49.31 -12.14 -38.86
C GLU A 217 49.09 -13.08 -40.06
N ALA A 218 47.89 -13.06 -40.65
CA ALA A 218 47.59 -13.88 -41.81
C ALA A 218 48.40 -13.48 -43.06
N ASP A 219 48.67 -12.19 -43.26
CA ASP A 219 49.52 -11.69 -44.35
C ASP A 219 50.97 -12.19 -44.17
N ILE A 220 51.49 -12.19 -42.93
CA ILE A 220 52.82 -12.75 -42.60
C ILE A 220 52.84 -14.28 -42.79
N GLU A 221 51.79 -14.99 -42.36
CA GLU A 221 51.69 -16.44 -42.57
C GLU A 221 51.62 -16.80 -44.06
N LEU A 222 50.90 -16.02 -44.87
CA LEU A 222 50.86 -16.18 -46.31
C LEU A 222 52.23 -15.96 -46.95
N GLU A 223 52.98 -14.95 -46.53
CA GLU A 223 54.34 -14.70 -47.02
C GLU A 223 55.28 -15.86 -46.66
N ASN A 224 55.20 -16.36 -45.41
CA ASN A 224 55.97 -17.52 -44.97
C ASN A 224 55.61 -18.80 -45.74
N LEU A 225 54.32 -19.06 -45.97
CA LEU A 225 53.86 -20.21 -46.75
C LEU A 225 54.26 -20.10 -48.22
N ALA A 226 54.22 -18.90 -48.80
CA ALA A 226 54.70 -18.66 -50.15
C ALA A 226 56.21 -18.94 -50.25
N GLY A 227 57.01 -18.44 -49.30
CA GLY A 227 58.45 -18.75 -49.22
C GLY A 227 58.73 -20.24 -49.07
N ALA A 228 58.03 -20.91 -48.14
CA ALA A 228 58.13 -22.36 -47.96
C ALA A 228 57.68 -23.16 -49.21
N GLY A 229 56.71 -22.63 -49.97
CA GLY A 229 56.27 -23.18 -51.25
C GLY A 229 57.39 -23.15 -52.30
N VAL A 230 58.07 -22.01 -52.44
CA VAL A 230 59.24 -21.88 -53.33
C VAL A 230 60.35 -22.84 -52.91
N ASP A 231 60.70 -22.89 -51.61
CA ASP A 231 61.72 -23.82 -51.10
C ASP A 231 61.34 -25.29 -51.33
N ALA A 232 60.05 -25.62 -51.27
CA ALA A 232 59.55 -26.97 -51.52
C ALA A 232 59.58 -27.31 -53.01
N GLU A 233 59.29 -26.35 -53.88
CA GLU A 233 59.38 -26.49 -55.34
C GLU A 233 60.83 -26.71 -55.79
N GLU A 234 61.78 -25.91 -55.28
CA GLU A 234 63.22 -26.12 -55.52
C GLU A 234 63.70 -27.49 -55.02
N ARG A 235 63.24 -27.93 -53.84
CA ARG A 235 63.54 -29.27 -53.32
C ARG A 235 62.94 -30.37 -54.18
N ALA A 236 61.73 -30.19 -54.70
CA ALA A 236 61.08 -31.14 -55.58
C ALA A 236 61.83 -31.25 -56.92
N GLU A 237 62.28 -30.13 -57.49
CA GLU A 237 63.12 -30.13 -58.69
C GLU A 237 64.47 -30.82 -58.45
N MET A 238 65.15 -30.54 -57.34
CA MET A 238 66.39 -31.23 -56.98
C MET A 238 66.20 -32.74 -56.81
N LEU A 239 65.14 -33.16 -56.10
CA LEU A 239 64.83 -34.57 -55.92
C LEU A 239 64.43 -35.24 -57.24
N ALA A 240 63.69 -34.54 -58.12
CA ALA A 240 63.36 -35.04 -59.44
C ALA A 240 64.63 -35.26 -60.30
N ALA A 241 65.57 -34.31 -60.27
CA ALA A 241 66.87 -34.46 -60.93
C ALA A 241 67.68 -35.63 -60.36
N GLN A 242 67.68 -35.83 -59.03
CA GLN A 242 68.32 -37.00 -58.40
C GLN A 242 67.66 -38.32 -58.82
N VAL A 243 66.33 -38.35 -58.93
CA VAL A 243 65.60 -39.54 -59.42
C VAL A 243 65.95 -39.82 -60.88
N GLU A 244 66.05 -38.79 -61.72
CA GLU A 244 66.43 -38.94 -63.13
C GLU A 244 67.88 -39.42 -63.27
N GLU A 245 68.81 -38.89 -62.48
CA GLU A 245 70.20 -39.36 -62.42
C GLU A 245 70.29 -40.82 -61.97
N GLN A 246 69.58 -41.21 -60.90
CA GLN A 246 69.54 -42.61 -60.46
C GLN A 246 68.86 -43.52 -61.49
N ALA A 247 67.83 -43.04 -62.18
CA ALA A 247 67.18 -43.78 -63.25
C ALA A 247 68.10 -44.00 -64.46
N MET A 248 69.03 -43.08 -64.75
CA MET A 248 70.08 -43.30 -65.76
C MET A 248 71.14 -44.30 -65.33
N GLN A 249 71.45 -44.38 -64.02
CA GLN A 249 72.43 -45.35 -63.49
C GLN A 249 71.85 -46.77 -63.31
N MET A 250 70.52 -46.90 -63.23
CA MET A 250 69.84 -48.17 -63.00
C MET A 250 70.05 -49.21 -64.12
N PRO A 251 69.96 -48.87 -65.43
CA PRO A 251 70.26 -49.80 -66.52
C PRO A 251 71.68 -50.36 -66.46
N ASP A 252 72.67 -49.51 -66.16
CA ASP A 252 74.08 -49.93 -66.05
C ASP A 252 74.29 -50.88 -64.85
N LEU A 253 73.61 -50.62 -63.72
CA LEU A 253 73.64 -51.50 -62.55
C LEU A 253 72.88 -52.81 -62.79
N GLU A 254 71.75 -52.78 -63.49
CA GLU A 254 70.99 -53.99 -63.88
C GLU A 254 71.78 -54.85 -64.88
N ASP A 255 72.48 -54.25 -65.83
CA ASP A 255 73.36 -54.97 -66.76
C ASP A 255 74.60 -55.51 -66.04
N ALA A 256 75.21 -54.74 -65.11
CA ALA A 256 76.29 -55.24 -64.26
C ALA A 256 75.83 -56.43 -63.40
N MET A 257 74.62 -56.39 -62.85
CA MET A 257 74.01 -57.49 -62.11
C MET A 257 73.79 -58.71 -63.01
N ARG A 258 73.21 -58.55 -64.21
CA ARG A 258 73.03 -59.64 -65.17
C ARG A 258 74.35 -60.28 -65.59
N GLN A 259 75.37 -59.47 -65.85
CA GLN A 259 76.71 -59.98 -66.17
C GLN A 259 77.33 -60.74 -65.00
N ALA A 260 77.23 -60.23 -63.77
CA ALA A 260 77.70 -60.92 -62.58
C ALA A 260 76.95 -62.26 -62.35
N GLN A 261 75.64 -62.28 -62.60
CA GLN A 261 74.80 -63.48 -62.44
C GLN A 261 75.08 -64.53 -63.52
N SER A 262 75.35 -64.11 -64.76
CA SER A 262 75.82 -64.98 -65.85
C SER A 262 77.19 -65.62 -65.52
N ARG A 263 78.17 -64.82 -65.07
CA ARG A 263 79.49 -65.32 -64.63
C ARG A 263 79.37 -66.30 -63.45
N ALA A 264 78.49 -66.00 -62.49
CA ALA A 264 78.23 -66.89 -61.36
C ALA A 264 77.56 -68.21 -61.79
N SER A 265 76.70 -68.18 -62.82
CA SER A 265 76.09 -69.39 -63.39
C SER A 265 77.10 -70.25 -64.17
N GLU A 266 78.00 -69.63 -64.94
CA GLU A 266 79.12 -70.33 -65.61
C GLU A 266 80.05 -70.98 -64.59
N GLN A 267 80.43 -70.26 -63.53
CA GLN A 267 81.26 -70.81 -62.45
C GLN A 267 80.55 -71.94 -61.68
N ARG A 268 79.23 -71.85 -61.45
CA ARG A 268 78.47 -72.98 -60.88
C ARG A 268 78.45 -74.19 -61.81
N GLY A 269 78.31 -73.97 -63.11
CA GLY A 269 78.40 -75.03 -64.13
C GLY A 269 79.75 -75.74 -64.11
N SER A 270 80.85 -74.99 -64.06
CA SER A 270 82.20 -75.57 -63.99
C SER A 270 82.46 -76.32 -62.68
N VAL A 271 81.98 -75.82 -61.54
CA VAL A 271 82.09 -76.50 -60.24
C VAL A 271 81.33 -77.84 -60.24
N VAL A 272 80.14 -77.92 -60.81
CA VAL A 272 79.38 -79.18 -60.93
C VAL A 272 80.11 -80.18 -61.85
N GLN A 273 80.72 -79.70 -62.94
CA GLN A 273 81.48 -80.55 -63.87
C GLN A 273 82.75 -81.12 -63.23
N VAL A 274 83.47 -80.30 -62.45
CA VAL A 274 84.65 -80.74 -61.67
C VAL A 274 84.23 -81.70 -60.54
N GLN A 275 83.10 -81.49 -59.87
CA GLN A 275 82.58 -82.42 -58.86
C GLN A 275 82.19 -83.77 -59.46
N GLN A 276 81.61 -83.82 -60.67
CA GLN A 276 81.33 -85.08 -61.37
C GLN A 276 82.62 -85.82 -61.76
N GLN A 277 83.65 -85.11 -62.24
CA GLN A 277 84.96 -85.70 -62.54
C GLN A 277 85.67 -86.24 -61.29
N ILE A 278 85.60 -85.52 -60.15
CA ILE A 278 86.13 -85.98 -58.87
C ILE A 278 85.37 -87.21 -58.36
N GLY A 279 84.05 -87.29 -58.58
CA GLY A 279 83.25 -88.47 -58.21
C GLY A 279 83.61 -89.74 -58.99
N VAL A 280 83.90 -89.60 -60.30
CA VAL A 280 84.34 -90.72 -61.16
C VAL A 280 85.76 -91.17 -60.78
N LEU A 281 86.69 -90.24 -60.61
CA LEU A 281 88.08 -90.54 -60.23
C LEU A 281 88.17 -91.14 -58.81
N ALA A 282 87.34 -90.70 -57.86
CA ALA A 282 87.29 -91.25 -56.51
C ALA A 282 86.65 -92.66 -56.43
N ALA A 283 85.86 -93.05 -57.45
CA ALA A 283 85.36 -94.42 -57.61
C ALA A 283 86.42 -95.33 -58.25
N GLU A 284 87.15 -94.83 -59.24
CA GLU A 284 88.30 -95.53 -59.83
C GLU A 284 89.44 -95.74 -58.81
N GLN A 285 89.76 -94.73 -57.99
CA GLN A 285 90.77 -94.84 -56.95
C GLN A 285 90.42 -95.88 -55.88
N ARG A 286 89.14 -95.94 -55.45
CA ARG A 286 88.67 -96.97 -54.50
C ARG A 286 88.74 -98.38 -55.09
N SER A 287 88.44 -98.55 -56.37
CA SER A 287 88.57 -99.84 -57.07
C SER A 287 90.02 -100.31 -57.17
N ILE A 288 90.97 -99.40 -57.40
CA ILE A 288 92.40 -99.71 -57.50
C ILE A 288 93.00 -100.02 -56.12
N ASP A 289 92.63 -99.28 -55.08
CA ASP A 289 93.08 -99.56 -53.70
C ASP A 289 92.61 -100.93 -53.18
N GLU A 290 91.40 -101.36 -53.54
CA GLU A 290 90.86 -102.66 -53.15
C GLU A 290 91.54 -103.82 -53.90
N GLN A 291 91.93 -103.60 -55.16
CA GLN A 291 92.75 -104.54 -55.93
C GLN A 291 94.20 -104.62 -55.41
N SER A 292 94.80 -103.49 -55.00
CA SER A 292 96.14 -103.45 -54.42
C SER A 292 96.21 -104.18 -53.08
N ARG A 293 95.22 -103.99 -52.19
CA ARG A 293 95.17 -104.68 -50.89
C ARG A 293 95.03 -106.20 -51.02
N GLN A 294 94.32 -106.69 -52.03
CA GLN A 294 94.23 -108.13 -52.30
C GLN A 294 95.54 -108.73 -52.84
N LEU A 295 96.32 -107.95 -53.61
CA LEU A 295 97.62 -108.36 -54.13
C LEU A 295 98.72 -108.32 -53.06
N ASP A 296 98.75 -107.31 -52.19
CA ASP A 296 99.72 -107.22 -51.08
C ASP A 296 99.52 -108.33 -50.03
N GLY A 297 98.26 -108.68 -49.73
CA GLY A 297 97.96 -109.84 -48.86
C GLY A 297 98.40 -111.18 -49.46
N ARG A 298 98.48 -111.29 -50.79
CA ARG A 298 99.07 -112.44 -51.48
C ARG A 298 100.60 -112.41 -51.45
N PHE A 299 101.20 -111.24 -51.57
CA PHE A 299 102.65 -111.05 -51.56
C PHE A 299 103.26 -111.37 -50.19
N GLU A 300 102.63 -110.92 -49.10
CA GLU A 300 103.09 -111.23 -47.73
C GLU A 300 102.97 -112.74 -47.41
N ARG A 301 101.92 -113.43 -47.88
CA ARG A 301 101.80 -114.90 -47.73
C ARG A 301 102.91 -115.67 -48.46
N LEU A 302 103.23 -115.28 -49.70
CA LEU A 302 104.31 -115.89 -50.47
C LEU A 302 105.70 -115.57 -49.90
N ARG A 303 105.86 -114.42 -49.24
CA ARG A 303 107.10 -114.04 -48.56
C ARG A 303 107.31 -114.84 -47.28
N THR A 304 106.26 -115.13 -46.52
CA THR A 304 106.34 -116.04 -45.37
C THR A 304 106.65 -117.48 -45.77
N ASP A 305 106.16 -117.96 -46.92
CA ASP A 305 106.54 -119.29 -47.45
C ASP A 305 108.02 -119.34 -47.87
N ARG A 306 108.60 -118.21 -48.33
CA ARG A 306 110.03 -118.13 -48.67
C ARG A 306 110.95 -118.18 -47.45
N ASN A 307 110.46 -117.82 -46.26
CA ASN A 307 111.21 -117.97 -45.01
C ASN A 307 111.16 -119.40 -44.44
N ALA A 308 110.50 -120.36 -45.10
CA ALA A 308 110.31 -121.71 -44.60
C ALA A 308 111.08 -122.82 -45.39
N LEU A 309 111.91 -122.46 -46.38
CA LEU A 309 112.72 -123.42 -47.15
C LEU A 309 114.20 -123.39 -46.72
N ALA A 310 114.60 -124.41 -45.96
CA ALA A 310 115.97 -124.68 -45.52
C ALA A 310 116.84 -125.25 -46.66
N ALA A 311 118.12 -124.84 -46.75
CA ALA A 311 119.11 -125.38 -47.68
C ALA A 311 120.31 -126.00 -46.93
N PRO A 312 120.99 -127.04 -47.49
CA PRO A 312 121.76 -128.03 -46.76
C PRO A 312 123.26 -127.71 -46.58
N ASP A 313 123.85 -128.40 -45.61
CA ASP A 313 125.18 -128.31 -45.00
C ASP A 313 126.38 -128.51 -45.96
N GLU A 314 127.16 -127.44 -46.23
CA GLU A 314 128.37 -127.44 -47.08
C GLU A 314 129.54 -128.27 -46.52
N ALA A 315 129.51 -128.63 -45.22
CA ALA A 315 130.55 -129.44 -44.57
C ALA A 315 130.66 -130.88 -45.12
N ARG A 316 129.66 -131.37 -45.86
CA ARG A 316 129.63 -132.72 -46.44
C ARG A 316 130.16 -132.79 -47.88
N LEU A 317 130.28 -131.66 -48.56
CA LEU A 317 130.68 -131.57 -49.98
C LEU A 317 132.21 -131.44 -50.16
N THR A 318 132.90 -130.85 -49.18
CA THR A 318 134.37 -130.77 -49.15
C THR A 318 135.04 -132.10 -48.82
N ASN A 319 134.46 -132.91 -47.93
CA ASN A 319 134.98 -134.26 -47.61
C ASN A 319 134.92 -135.23 -48.81
N LEU A 320 133.98 -135.02 -49.74
CA LEU A 320 133.89 -135.76 -51.01
C LEU A 320 134.87 -135.28 -52.08
N ARG A 321 135.44 -134.07 -51.95
CA ARG A 321 136.50 -133.56 -52.84
C ARG A 321 137.88 -134.07 -52.44
N GLU A 322 138.16 -134.18 -51.14
CA GLU A 322 139.40 -134.81 -50.63
C GLU A 322 139.55 -136.28 -51.11
N GLN A 323 138.44 -137.01 -51.28
CA GLN A 323 138.48 -138.40 -51.76
C GLN A 323 138.68 -138.54 -53.28
N LEU A 324 138.50 -137.46 -54.06
CA LEU A 324 138.62 -137.49 -55.52
C LEU A 324 140.04 -137.11 -56.00
N GLU A 325 140.73 -136.22 -55.29
CA GLU A 325 142.14 -135.90 -55.55
C GLU A 325 143.06 -137.08 -55.23
N GLU A 326 142.80 -137.81 -54.14
CA GLU A 326 143.57 -139.00 -53.75
C GLU A 326 143.48 -140.13 -54.80
N ALA A 327 142.38 -140.18 -55.57
CA ALA A 327 142.20 -141.15 -56.65
C ALA A 327 142.87 -140.73 -57.98
N GLN A 328 143.17 -139.44 -58.18
CA GLN A 328 143.74 -138.93 -59.43
C GLN A 328 145.28 -139.04 -59.47
N GLU A 329 146.00 -138.87 -58.35
CA GLU A 329 147.46 -139.07 -58.34
C GLU A 329 147.87 -140.55 -58.50
N ILE A 330 147.01 -141.48 -58.05
CA ILE A 330 147.19 -142.92 -58.27
C ILE A 330 147.03 -143.27 -59.77
N ALA A 331 146.26 -142.48 -60.52
CA ALA A 331 146.13 -142.64 -61.97
C ALA A 331 147.38 -142.13 -62.73
N GLU A 332 147.96 -140.99 -62.35
CA GLU A 332 149.16 -140.46 -63.04
C GLU A 332 150.40 -141.34 -62.79
N THR A 333 150.50 -141.94 -61.60
CA THR A 333 151.56 -142.93 -61.29
C THR A 333 151.42 -144.26 -62.02
N THR A 334 150.25 -144.58 -62.59
CA THR A 334 150.04 -145.77 -63.44
C THR A 334 150.17 -145.44 -64.93
N GLU A 335 149.87 -144.21 -65.33
CA GLU A 335 150.16 -143.68 -66.66
C GLU A 335 151.66 -143.47 -66.90
N ALA A 336 152.45 -143.32 -65.82
CA ALA A 336 153.90 -143.51 -65.79
C ALA A 336 154.39 -144.56 -66.80
N ARG A 337 153.79 -145.72 -66.69
CA ARG A 337 154.50 -146.93 -67.00
C ARG A 337 154.33 -147.31 -68.46
N LEU A 338 153.39 -146.67 -69.17
CA LEU A 338 153.07 -147.02 -70.54
C LEU A 338 154.07 -146.41 -71.54
N HIS A 339 154.54 -145.17 -71.31
CA HIS A 339 155.41 -144.50 -72.27
C HIS A 339 156.87 -144.99 -72.20
N GLU A 340 157.33 -145.44 -71.04
CA GLU A 340 158.59 -146.18 -70.88
C GLU A 340 158.60 -147.52 -71.64
N LEU A 341 157.43 -148.12 -71.90
CA LEU A 341 157.28 -149.43 -72.53
C LEU A 341 156.99 -149.39 -74.05
N GLN A 342 156.76 -148.20 -74.64
CA GLN A 342 156.28 -148.09 -76.03
C GLN A 342 157.35 -147.79 -77.10
N GLU A 343 158.59 -147.41 -76.77
CA GLU A 343 159.64 -147.22 -77.80
C GLU A 343 160.95 -147.95 -77.54
N SER A 344 160.95 -148.89 -76.59
CA SER A 344 161.99 -149.90 -76.43
C SER A 344 161.77 -151.16 -77.28
N VAL A 345 160.86 -151.14 -78.28
CA VAL A 345 160.26 -152.37 -78.86
C VAL A 345 160.57 -152.65 -80.36
N PRO A 346 161.39 -151.85 -81.06
CA PRO A 346 162.18 -152.44 -82.16
C PRO A 346 163.60 -151.82 -82.22
N GLN A 347 164.68 -152.40 -81.69
CA GLN A 347 165.30 -153.68 -82.09
C GLN A 347 165.14 -153.92 -83.61
N LEU A 348 166.18 -153.65 -84.37
CA LEU A 348 167.13 -154.69 -84.83
C LEU A 348 166.61 -155.63 -85.92
N ASP A 349 165.36 -155.52 -86.36
CA ASP A 349 164.79 -156.42 -87.38
C ASP A 349 164.55 -155.72 -88.72
N ASP A 350 165.63 -155.35 -89.41
CA ASP A 350 165.82 -155.78 -90.80
C ASP A 350 167.05 -155.12 -91.43
N ASP A 351 167.85 -155.96 -92.07
CA ASP A 351 168.68 -155.60 -93.22
C ASP A 351 169.77 -154.56 -93.03
N ARG A 352 170.53 -154.89 -91.97
CA ARG A 352 172.00 -155.06 -91.94
C ARG A 352 172.85 -153.91 -91.41
#